data_AF-A0AAF0T793-F1
#
_entry.id   AF-A0AAF0T793-F1
#
_cell.length_a   1.000
_cell.length_b   1.000
_cell.length_c   1.000
_cell.angle_alpha   90.00
_cell.angle_beta   90.00
_cell.angle_gamma   90.00
#
_symmetry.space_group_name_H-M   'P 1'
#
loop_
_entity.id
_entity.type
_entity.pdbx_description
1 polymer ?
#
loop_
_entity_poly.entity_id
_entity_poly.type
_entity_poly.pdbx_seq_one_letter_code
_entity_poly.pdbx_strand_id
1 'polypeptide(L)'
;MTALTVALLTAGDKVQKSNLEGLLQRHVDMAAEIKNLDTDLQMLVYENYNKFVSATDAIKRMKNNIVGMETNMEQLLEKIMSVQSRSDGVNTSLFEKREHIEKLHRTRNLLRKVQFIYDLPATLAKCTKSEAYADAVKYYIGAMPIFKIYGDSSFLDCKRASEEAIAIIIKALQGKVFSDSESIQARAEAVMLLKQLDFPVNNLKEQLFEKLEQFLVDLHLEYKEIRYASSGLGGIPVSASSSSHEASIREFAEAVRAYRVIFPDSEQQLFRLAKELATKHFEATKQHIKKQVSSTDLVAMLRPLSPFFRDSEP
;
A
#
# COMPACT_ATOMS: atom_id res chain seq x y z
N MET A 1 143.26 22.61 -26.47
CA MET A 1 142.68 23.68 -25.64
C MET A 1 141.64 24.51 -26.39
N THR A 2 141.84 24.89 -27.66
CA THR A 2 140.94 25.77 -28.43
C THR A 2 139.58 25.19 -28.82
N ALA A 3 139.45 23.89 -29.11
CA ALA A 3 138.17 23.28 -29.49
C ALA A 3 137.18 23.13 -28.31
N LEU A 4 137.69 22.90 -27.09
CA LEU A 4 136.86 22.71 -25.90
C LEU A 4 136.27 24.05 -25.41
N THR A 5 137.03 25.14 -25.50
CA THR A 5 136.55 26.49 -25.15
C THR A 5 135.49 26.99 -26.13
N VAL A 6 135.65 26.74 -27.44
CA VAL A 6 134.62 27.10 -28.44
C VAL A 6 133.34 26.29 -28.24
N ALA A 7 133.44 24.99 -27.92
CA ALA A 7 132.28 24.15 -27.64
C ALA A 7 131.54 24.57 -26.34
N LEU A 8 132.26 24.96 -25.29
CA LEU A 8 131.67 25.45 -24.04
C LEU A 8 131.00 26.82 -24.22
N LEU A 9 131.58 27.73 -25.01
CA LEU A 9 130.98 29.03 -25.34
C LEU A 9 129.71 28.86 -26.21
N THR A 10 129.76 28.00 -27.24
CA THR A 10 128.58 27.73 -28.09
C THR A 10 127.50 26.94 -27.37
N ALA A 11 127.85 26.04 -26.45
CA ALA A 11 126.90 25.37 -25.58
C ALA A 11 126.26 26.33 -24.57
N GLY A 12 127.06 27.23 -23.97
CA GLY A 12 126.58 28.28 -23.06
C GLY A 12 125.59 29.23 -23.74
N ASP A 13 125.91 29.71 -24.94
CA ASP A 13 125.02 30.55 -25.76
C ASP A 13 123.73 29.83 -26.15
N LYS A 14 123.80 28.53 -26.47
CA LYS A 14 122.63 27.74 -26.86
C LYS A 14 121.72 27.44 -25.67
N VAL A 15 122.29 27.17 -24.50
CA VAL A 15 121.55 26.97 -23.23
C VAL A 15 120.88 28.27 -22.77
N GLN A 16 121.59 29.40 -22.87
CA GLN A 16 121.01 30.71 -22.54
C GLN A 16 119.89 31.12 -23.52
N LYS A 17 120.06 30.87 -24.83
CA LYS A 17 119.01 31.12 -25.83
C LYS A 17 117.78 30.25 -25.61
N SER A 18 117.95 28.95 -25.34
CA SER A 18 116.80 28.06 -25.08
C SER A 18 116.07 28.40 -23.77
N ASN A 19 116.77 28.87 -22.74
CA ASN A 19 116.14 29.30 -21.48
C ASN A 19 115.36 30.61 -21.66
N LEU A 20 115.87 31.53 -22.48
CA LEU A 20 115.19 32.78 -22.82
C LEU A 20 113.97 32.54 -23.72
N GLU A 21 114.06 31.65 -24.71
CA GLU A 21 112.93 31.23 -25.54
C GLU A 21 111.83 30.56 -24.71
N GLY A 22 112.20 29.69 -23.76
CA GLY A 22 111.24 29.09 -22.82
C GLY A 22 110.56 30.10 -21.90
N LEU A 23 111.30 31.10 -21.42
CA LEU A 23 110.73 32.19 -20.62
C LEU A 23 109.81 33.10 -21.46
N LEU A 24 110.19 33.40 -22.70
CA LEU A 24 109.38 34.17 -23.63
C LEU A 24 108.07 33.43 -23.96
N GLN A 25 108.14 32.12 -24.23
CA GLN A 25 106.96 31.30 -24.45
C GLN A 25 106.05 31.31 -23.23
N ARG A 26 106.61 31.15 -22.02
CA ARG A 26 105.82 31.20 -20.79
C ARG A 26 105.16 32.57 -20.56
N HIS A 27 105.82 33.67 -20.94
CA HIS A 27 105.22 35.00 -20.90
C HIS A 27 104.05 35.15 -21.88
N VAL A 28 104.21 34.61 -23.11
CA VAL A 28 103.12 34.60 -24.10
C VAL A 28 101.95 33.75 -23.62
N ASP A 29 102.22 32.57 -23.04
CA ASP A 29 101.19 31.69 -22.49
C ASP A 29 100.45 32.35 -21.32
N MET A 30 101.18 32.97 -20.38
CA MET A 30 100.57 33.73 -19.28
C MET A 30 99.75 34.92 -19.78
N ALA A 31 100.21 35.63 -20.80
CA ALA A 31 99.46 36.74 -21.39
C ALA A 31 98.16 36.26 -22.05
N ALA A 32 98.18 35.10 -22.70
CA ALA A 32 96.99 34.46 -23.25
C ALA A 32 96.03 34.00 -22.14
N GLU A 33 96.54 33.40 -21.07
CA GLU A 33 95.76 32.98 -19.91
C GLU A 33 95.08 34.16 -19.20
N ILE A 34 95.81 35.26 -18.99
CA ILE A 34 95.25 36.51 -18.43
C ILE A 34 94.10 37.04 -19.30
N LYS A 35 94.27 37.04 -20.62
CA LYS A 35 93.22 37.51 -21.54
C LYS A 35 91.99 36.59 -21.52
N ASN A 36 92.18 35.27 -21.44
CA ASN A 36 91.09 34.32 -21.34
C ASN A 36 90.34 34.50 -20.02
N LEU A 37 91.06 34.63 -18.90
CA LEU A 37 90.48 34.90 -17.58
C LEU A 37 89.67 36.20 -17.54
N ASP A 38 90.15 37.28 -18.17
CA ASP A 38 89.40 38.53 -18.29
C ASP A 38 88.10 38.34 -19.09
N THR A 39 88.17 37.58 -20.19
CA THR A 39 86.98 37.25 -21.00
C THR A 39 85.98 36.42 -20.20
N ASP A 40 86.44 35.43 -19.44
CA ASP A 40 85.60 34.58 -18.59
C ASP A 40 84.98 35.38 -17.45
N LEU A 41 85.74 36.30 -16.84
CA LEU A 41 85.23 37.20 -15.80
C LEU A 41 84.13 38.12 -16.36
N GLN A 42 84.35 38.71 -17.53
CA GLN A 42 83.34 39.55 -18.20
C GLN A 42 82.08 38.75 -18.52
N MET A 43 82.23 37.51 -19.01
CA MET A 43 81.12 36.61 -19.28
C MET A 43 80.33 36.28 -18.02
N LEU A 44 81.00 35.96 -16.91
CA LEU A 44 80.37 35.65 -15.64
C LEU A 44 79.61 36.86 -15.07
N VAL A 45 80.20 38.07 -15.15
CA VAL A 45 79.55 39.31 -14.72
C VAL A 45 78.29 39.56 -15.55
N TYR A 46 78.36 39.39 -16.87
CA TYR A 46 77.21 39.54 -17.75
C TYR A 46 76.11 38.52 -17.44
N GLU A 47 76.45 37.25 -17.28
CA GLU A 47 75.50 36.22 -16.89
C GLU A 47 74.84 36.52 -15.54
N ASN A 48 75.63 36.92 -14.54
CA ASN A 48 75.12 37.22 -13.21
C ASN A 48 74.22 38.46 -13.22
N TYR A 49 74.59 39.49 -13.97
CA TYR A 49 73.75 40.67 -14.15
C TYR A 49 72.43 40.32 -14.84
N ASN A 50 72.48 39.54 -15.92
CA ASN A 50 71.28 39.08 -16.61
C ASN A 50 70.37 38.21 -15.72
N LYS A 51 70.96 37.32 -14.92
CA LYS A 51 70.22 36.51 -13.94
C LYS A 51 69.57 37.41 -12.88
N PHE A 52 70.27 38.44 -12.39
CA PHE A 52 69.72 39.40 -11.43
C PHE A 52 68.57 40.22 -12.00
N VAL A 53 68.71 40.73 -13.23
CA VAL A 53 67.65 41.47 -13.94
C VAL A 53 66.44 40.56 -14.15
N SER A 54 66.66 39.33 -14.62
CA SER A 54 65.60 38.34 -14.85
C SER A 54 64.87 37.97 -13.55
N ALA A 55 65.61 37.76 -12.46
CA ALA A 55 65.05 37.49 -11.14
C ALA A 55 64.22 38.69 -10.63
N THR A 56 64.73 39.91 -10.81
CA THR A 56 64.02 41.13 -10.45
C THR A 56 62.72 41.29 -11.22
N ASP A 57 62.72 41.01 -12.52
CA ASP A 57 61.51 41.08 -13.35
C ASP A 57 60.50 39.97 -13.00
N ALA A 58 60.98 38.78 -12.65
CA ALA A 58 60.12 37.71 -12.14
C ALA A 58 59.46 38.12 -10.82
N ILE A 59 60.20 38.73 -9.89
CA ILE A 59 59.66 39.24 -8.61
C ILE A 59 58.62 40.34 -8.87
N LYS A 60 58.88 41.27 -9.80
CA LYS A 60 57.91 42.32 -10.17
C LYS A 60 56.62 41.71 -10.74
N ARG A 61 56.72 40.74 -11.65
CA ARG A 61 55.55 40.03 -12.20
C ARG A 61 54.79 39.29 -11.11
N MET A 62 55.49 38.60 -10.22
CA MET A 62 54.88 37.89 -9.10
C MET A 62 54.12 38.85 -8.18
N LYS A 63 54.71 40.00 -7.83
CA LYS A 63 54.06 41.04 -7.02
C LYS A 63 52.76 41.52 -7.67
N ASN A 64 52.81 41.89 -8.96
CA ASN A 64 51.63 42.40 -9.66
C ASN A 64 50.51 41.35 -9.73
N ASN A 65 50.86 40.08 -9.94
CA ASN A 65 49.88 38.98 -9.94
C ASN A 65 49.26 38.75 -8.56
N ILE A 66 50.05 38.80 -7.48
CA ILE A 66 49.55 38.63 -6.11
C ILE A 66 48.57 39.76 -5.76
N VAL A 67 48.93 41.01 -6.06
CA VAL A 67 48.04 42.15 -5.83
C VAL A 67 46.76 42.03 -6.68
N GLY A 68 46.88 41.61 -7.94
CA GLY A 68 45.71 41.33 -8.77
C GLY A 68 44.81 40.22 -8.19
N MET A 69 45.41 39.16 -7.63
CA MET A 69 44.67 38.08 -6.99
C MET A 69 43.93 38.52 -5.72
N GLU A 70 44.55 39.39 -4.91
CA GLU A 70 43.92 39.95 -3.71
C GLU A 70 42.65 40.74 -4.06
N THR A 71 42.74 41.64 -5.04
CA THR A 71 41.56 42.40 -5.50
C THR A 71 40.45 41.51 -6.08
N ASN A 72 40.81 40.46 -6.82
CA ASN A 72 39.84 39.49 -7.33
C ASN A 72 39.16 38.70 -6.20
N MET A 73 39.91 38.35 -5.16
CA MET A 73 39.39 37.63 -3.99
C MET A 73 38.41 38.50 -3.18
N GLU A 74 38.72 39.78 -3.01
CA GLU A 74 37.81 40.75 -2.38
C GLU A 74 36.49 40.89 -3.16
N GLN A 75 36.57 41.04 -4.48
CA GLN A 75 35.37 41.08 -5.34
C GLN A 75 34.56 39.79 -5.29
N LEU A 76 35.23 38.64 -5.18
CA LEU A 76 34.55 37.35 -5.03
C LEU A 76 33.83 37.27 -3.69
N LEU A 77 34.47 37.69 -2.60
CA LEU A 77 33.86 37.71 -1.28
C LEU A 77 32.61 38.61 -1.26
N GLU A 78 32.70 39.80 -1.84
CA GLU A 78 31.57 40.73 -1.96
C GLU A 78 30.40 40.10 -2.74
N LYS A 79 30.68 39.44 -3.87
CA LYS A 79 29.67 38.72 -4.65
C LYS A 79 29.03 37.59 -3.86
N ILE A 80 29.82 36.81 -3.11
CA ILE A 80 29.30 35.72 -2.25
C ILE A 80 28.38 36.31 -1.18
N MET A 81 28.79 37.38 -0.51
CA MET A 81 27.96 38.05 0.51
C MET A 81 26.66 38.61 -0.10
N SER A 82 26.72 39.20 -1.29
CA SER A 82 25.55 39.69 -2.02
C SER A 82 24.59 38.54 -2.37
N VAL A 83 25.11 37.42 -2.89
CA VAL A 83 24.32 36.22 -3.20
C VAL A 83 23.70 35.64 -1.93
N GLN A 84 24.45 35.55 -0.83
CA GLN A 84 23.95 35.05 0.44
C GLN A 84 22.81 35.92 0.98
N SER A 85 23.00 37.24 1.05
CA SER A 85 21.97 38.19 1.48
C SER A 85 20.70 38.10 0.63
N ARG A 86 20.85 38.02 -0.69
CA ARG A 86 19.71 37.83 -1.61
C ARG A 86 19.03 36.49 -1.40
N SER A 87 19.80 35.43 -1.17
CA SER A 87 19.28 34.09 -0.88
C SER A 87 18.49 34.07 0.43
N ASP A 88 19.01 34.69 1.49
CA ASP A 88 18.34 34.81 2.78
C ASP A 88 17.04 35.61 2.67
N GLY A 89 17.04 36.69 1.89
CA GLY A 89 15.84 37.47 1.58
C GLY A 89 14.78 36.63 0.84
N VAL A 90 15.19 35.87 -0.19
CA VAL A 90 14.29 34.96 -0.91
C VAL A 90 13.76 33.87 0.02
N ASN A 91 14.63 33.25 0.84
CA ASN A 91 14.25 32.18 1.75
C ASN A 91 13.25 32.66 2.80
N THR A 92 13.47 33.85 3.37
CA THR A 92 12.55 34.46 4.34
C THR A 92 11.18 34.74 3.70
N SER A 93 11.16 35.35 2.50
CA SER A 93 9.90 35.60 1.78
C SER A 93 9.15 34.31 1.40
N LEU A 94 9.88 33.28 0.97
CA LEU A 94 9.28 31.97 0.67
C LEU A 94 8.78 31.27 1.93
N PHE A 95 9.47 31.41 3.07
CA PHE A 95 9.04 30.85 4.34
C PHE A 95 7.68 31.43 4.78
N GLU A 96 7.53 32.76 4.76
CA GLU A 96 6.26 33.42 5.07
C GLU A 96 5.13 32.94 4.15
N LYS A 97 5.39 32.88 2.84
CA LYS A 97 4.41 32.37 1.86
C LYS A 97 4.04 30.91 2.12
N ARG A 98 5.01 30.04 2.47
CA ARG A 98 4.75 28.64 2.83
C ARG A 98 3.88 28.54 4.07
N GLU A 99 4.15 29.36 5.09
CA GLU A 99 3.34 29.40 6.31
C GLU A 99 1.89 29.84 6.02
N HIS A 100 1.70 30.86 5.19
CA HIS A 100 0.38 31.29 4.74
C HIS A 100 -0.36 30.20 3.96
N ILE A 101 0.34 29.49 3.06
CA ILE A 101 -0.23 28.35 2.32
C ILE A 101 -0.63 27.23 3.28
N GLU A 102 0.19 26.91 4.28
CA GLU A 102 -0.16 25.92 5.29
C GLU A 102 -1.40 26.31 6.10
N LYS A 103 -1.49 27.56 6.55
CA LYS A 103 -2.68 28.09 7.24
C LYS A 103 -3.92 27.94 6.35
N LEU A 104 -3.83 28.32 5.08
CA LEU A 104 -4.92 28.20 4.13
C LEU A 104 -5.30 26.73 3.87
N HIS A 105 -4.32 25.83 3.78
CA HIS A 105 -4.56 24.40 3.61
C HIS A 105 -5.25 23.78 4.82
N ARG A 106 -4.85 24.18 6.05
CA ARG A 106 -5.55 23.79 7.30
C ARG A 106 -7.00 24.26 7.28
N THR A 107 -7.26 25.53 6.94
CA THR A 107 -8.62 26.08 6.83
C THR A 107 -9.44 25.38 5.77
N ARG A 108 -8.89 25.18 4.56
CA ARG A 108 -9.56 24.46 3.46
C ARG A 108 -9.89 23.03 3.86
N ASN A 109 -8.99 22.34 4.55
CA ASN A 109 -9.24 20.97 5.01
C ASN A 109 -10.34 20.92 6.07
N LEU A 110 -10.36 21.88 7.00
CA LEU A 110 -11.45 22.01 7.96
C LEU A 110 -12.77 22.27 7.23
N LEU A 111 -12.80 23.24 6.30
CA LEU A 111 -13.99 23.56 5.52
C LEU A 111 -14.49 22.34 4.73
N ARG A 112 -13.59 21.55 4.12
CA ARG A 112 -13.97 20.32 3.42
C ARG A 112 -14.59 19.28 4.37
N LYS A 113 -14.05 19.13 5.58
CA LYS A 113 -14.63 18.24 6.61
C LYS A 113 -16.01 18.73 7.04
N VAL A 114 -16.19 20.03 7.26
CA VAL A 114 -17.48 20.63 7.61
C VAL A 114 -18.49 20.45 6.48
N GLN A 115 -18.08 20.71 5.23
CA GLN A 115 -18.89 20.51 4.05
C GLN A 115 -19.35 19.05 3.93
N PHE A 116 -18.44 18.10 4.14
CA PHE A 116 -18.77 16.67 4.14
C PHE A 116 -19.86 16.33 5.17
N ILE A 117 -19.80 16.89 6.37
CA ILE A 117 -20.82 16.67 7.42
C ILE A 117 -22.16 17.28 7.03
N TYR A 118 -22.16 18.47 6.41
CA TYR A 118 -23.39 19.14 5.98
C TYR A 118 -24.05 18.44 4.79
N ASP A 119 -23.24 17.89 3.88
CA ASP A 119 -23.71 17.13 2.72
C ASP A 119 -24.07 15.67 3.07
N LEU A 120 -23.69 15.19 4.27
CA LEU A 120 -23.90 13.80 4.66
C LEU A 120 -25.37 13.37 4.61
N PRO A 121 -26.36 14.11 5.14
CA PRO A 121 -27.76 13.70 5.07
C PRO A 121 -28.27 13.59 3.62
N ALA A 122 -27.88 14.54 2.76
CA ALA A 122 -28.27 14.55 1.35
C ALA A 122 -27.63 13.38 0.58
N THR A 123 -26.36 13.08 0.86
CA THR A 123 -25.65 11.94 0.25
C THR A 123 -26.22 10.61 0.73
N LEU A 124 -26.56 10.47 2.01
CA LEU A 124 -27.25 9.28 2.54
C LEU A 124 -28.62 9.09 1.88
N ALA A 125 -29.43 10.16 1.79
CA ALA A 125 -30.73 10.11 1.11
C ALA A 125 -30.60 9.70 -0.37
N LYS A 126 -29.53 10.13 -1.06
CA LYS A 126 -29.23 9.68 -2.43
C LYS A 126 -28.86 8.20 -2.47
N CYS A 127 -28.01 7.74 -1.54
CA CYS A 127 -27.60 6.33 -1.48
C CYS A 127 -28.79 5.41 -1.18
N THR A 128 -29.76 5.86 -0.38
CA THR A 128 -31.03 5.15 -0.14
C THR A 128 -31.83 4.97 -1.44
N LYS A 129 -31.86 5.99 -2.30
CA LYS A 129 -32.57 5.93 -3.59
C LYS A 129 -31.87 5.04 -4.63
N SER A 130 -30.54 4.99 -4.60
CA SER A 130 -29.73 4.19 -5.54
C SER A 130 -29.39 2.79 -5.01
N GLU A 131 -29.97 2.39 -3.86
CA GLU A 131 -29.69 1.12 -3.15
C GLU A 131 -28.20 0.85 -2.86
N ALA A 132 -27.37 1.91 -2.84
CA ALA A 132 -25.93 1.82 -2.60
C ALA A 132 -25.63 1.84 -1.10
N TYR A 133 -26.15 0.84 -0.38
CA TYR A 133 -26.09 0.81 1.09
C TYR A 133 -24.66 0.67 1.63
N ALA A 134 -23.77 -0.01 0.90
CA ALA A 134 -22.39 -0.20 1.34
C ALA A 134 -21.62 1.12 1.47
N ASP A 135 -21.81 2.04 0.52
CA ASP A 135 -21.15 3.33 0.55
C ASP A 135 -21.80 4.28 1.56
N ALA A 136 -23.12 4.21 1.73
CA ALA A 136 -23.84 4.95 2.77
C ALA A 136 -23.30 4.64 4.17
N VAL A 137 -23.12 3.36 4.49
CA VAL A 137 -22.57 2.91 5.77
C VAL A 137 -21.14 3.40 5.98
N LYS A 138 -20.28 3.33 4.95
CA LYS A 138 -18.91 3.87 5.03
C LYS A 138 -18.88 5.37 5.30
N TYR A 139 -19.71 6.15 4.60
CA TYR A 139 -19.78 7.61 4.81
C TYR A 139 -20.26 7.94 6.23
N TYR A 140 -21.26 7.20 6.74
CA TYR A 140 -21.76 7.39 8.09
C TYR A 140 -20.72 7.03 9.16
N ILE A 141 -20.03 5.89 9.04
CA ILE A 141 -18.95 5.47 9.95
C ILE A 141 -17.81 6.51 9.96
N GLY A 142 -17.44 7.03 8.78
CA GLY A 142 -16.42 8.08 8.66
C GLY A 142 -16.80 9.39 9.36
N ALA A 143 -18.10 9.71 9.42
CA ALA A 143 -18.63 10.90 10.09
C ALA A 143 -18.85 10.72 11.61
N MET A 144 -19.01 9.48 12.08
CA MET A 144 -19.35 9.15 13.46
C MET A 144 -18.41 9.76 14.53
N PRO A 145 -17.07 9.78 14.36
CA PRO A 145 -16.17 10.43 15.31
C PRO A 145 -16.43 11.94 15.44
N ILE A 146 -16.84 12.59 14.34
CA ILE A 146 -17.13 14.02 14.32
C ILE A 146 -18.47 14.28 15.03
N PHE A 147 -19.48 13.46 14.79
CA PHE A 147 -20.74 13.55 15.53
C PHE A 147 -20.60 13.24 17.01
N LYS A 148 -19.67 12.37 17.41
CA LYS A 148 -19.43 12.10 18.85
C LYS A 148 -18.87 13.32 19.60
N ILE A 149 -18.06 14.15 18.93
CA ILE A 149 -17.41 15.31 19.57
C ILE A 149 -18.24 16.59 19.40
N TYR A 150 -18.81 16.80 18.22
CA TYR A 150 -19.46 18.06 17.83
C TYR A 150 -20.94 17.89 17.44
N GLY A 151 -21.48 16.68 17.49
CA GLY A 151 -22.85 16.39 17.08
C GLY A 151 -23.91 16.96 18.01
N ASP A 152 -23.59 17.19 19.28
CA ASP A 152 -24.56 17.72 20.25
C ASP A 152 -24.55 19.26 20.34
N SER A 153 -23.69 19.92 19.54
CA SER A 153 -23.60 21.38 19.44
C SER A 153 -23.89 21.85 18.01
N SER A 154 -22.86 22.13 17.22
CA SER A 154 -22.98 22.78 15.91
C SER A 154 -23.60 21.91 14.82
N PHE A 155 -23.59 20.58 14.96
CA PHE A 155 -24.06 19.64 13.93
C PHE A 155 -25.31 18.85 14.34
N LEU A 156 -26.10 19.35 15.31
CA LEU A 156 -27.26 18.64 15.85
C LEU A 156 -28.28 18.23 14.78
N ASP A 157 -28.65 19.17 13.89
CA ASP A 157 -29.63 18.88 12.84
C ASP A 157 -29.06 17.93 11.78
N CYS A 158 -27.78 18.05 11.45
CA CYS A 158 -27.10 17.13 10.53
C CYS A 158 -27.00 15.71 11.12
N LYS A 159 -26.70 15.60 12.42
CA LYS A 159 -26.68 14.33 13.15
C LYS A 159 -28.06 13.69 13.13
N ARG A 160 -29.11 14.43 13.53
CA ARG A 160 -30.49 13.95 13.53
C ARG A 160 -30.93 13.46 12.14
N ALA A 161 -30.74 14.27 11.10
CA ALA A 161 -31.10 13.90 9.74
C ALA A 161 -30.30 12.70 9.21
N SER A 162 -29.03 12.56 9.59
CA SER A 162 -28.20 11.40 9.23
C SER A 162 -28.63 10.13 9.96
N GLU A 163 -29.03 10.24 11.24
CA GLU A 163 -29.58 9.14 12.04
C GLU A 163 -30.96 8.69 11.54
N GLU A 164 -31.80 9.61 11.09
CA GLU A 164 -33.07 9.28 10.43
C GLU A 164 -32.82 8.56 9.10
N ALA A 165 -31.89 9.06 8.28
CA ALA A 165 -31.53 8.43 7.01
C ALA A 165 -30.93 7.02 7.22
N ILE A 166 -30.08 6.83 8.23
CA ILE A 166 -29.52 5.51 8.52
C ILE A 166 -30.58 4.56 9.08
N ALA A 167 -31.55 5.04 9.86
CA ALA A 167 -32.67 4.22 10.33
C ALA A 167 -33.53 3.69 9.15
N ILE A 168 -33.75 4.52 8.12
CA ILE A 168 -34.42 4.10 6.88
C ILE A 168 -33.59 3.03 6.17
N ILE A 169 -32.27 3.21 6.08
CA ILE A 169 -31.35 2.23 5.48
C ILE A 169 -31.37 0.92 6.26
N ILE A 170 -31.34 0.95 7.60
CA ILE A 170 -31.43 -0.25 8.45
C ILE A 170 -32.73 -1.00 8.17
N LYS A 171 -33.87 -0.29 8.08
CA LYS A 171 -35.16 -0.90 7.75
C LYS A 171 -35.17 -1.52 6.36
N ALA A 172 -34.56 -0.87 5.37
CA ALA A 172 -34.43 -1.39 4.00
C ALA A 172 -33.53 -2.64 3.96
N LEU A 173 -32.39 -2.61 4.66
CA LEU A 173 -31.47 -3.74 4.78
C LEU A 173 -32.13 -4.94 5.49
N GLN A 174 -32.89 -4.71 6.57
CA GLN A 174 -33.70 -5.74 7.20
C GLN A 174 -34.68 -6.37 6.19
N GLY A 175 -35.40 -5.54 5.43
CA GLY A 175 -36.28 -6.01 4.34
C GLY A 175 -35.56 -6.91 3.33
N LYS A 176 -34.35 -6.53 2.90
CA LYS A 176 -33.52 -7.34 1.98
C LYS A 176 -33.02 -8.64 2.59
N VAL A 177 -32.70 -8.66 3.90
CA VAL A 177 -32.30 -9.89 4.61
C VAL A 177 -33.45 -10.90 4.67
N PHE A 178 -34.69 -10.41 4.74
CA PHE A 178 -35.90 -11.19 4.92
C PHE A 178 -36.70 -11.47 3.64
N SER A 179 -36.23 -11.02 2.48
CA SER A 179 -36.89 -11.23 1.20
C SER A 179 -36.33 -12.48 0.50
N ASP A 180 -37.23 -13.41 0.14
CA ASP A 180 -36.88 -14.68 -0.52
C ASP A 180 -36.49 -14.50 -1.99
N SER A 181 -36.67 -13.30 -2.54
CA SER A 181 -36.30 -12.93 -3.91
C SER A 181 -34.83 -12.50 -4.07
N GLU A 182 -34.10 -12.30 -2.97
CA GLU A 182 -32.74 -11.74 -2.98
C GLU A 182 -31.68 -12.84 -2.89
N SER A 183 -30.57 -12.66 -3.61
CA SER A 183 -29.48 -13.64 -3.65
C SER A 183 -28.84 -13.84 -2.26
N ILE A 184 -28.33 -15.05 -2.00
CA ILE A 184 -27.62 -15.41 -0.76
C ILE A 184 -26.46 -14.43 -0.47
N GLN A 185 -25.80 -13.95 -1.52
CA GLN A 185 -24.71 -12.97 -1.43
C GLN A 185 -25.21 -11.58 -0.99
N ALA A 186 -26.29 -11.08 -1.59
CA ALA A 186 -26.88 -9.79 -1.21
C ALA A 186 -27.40 -9.79 0.23
N ARG A 187 -27.94 -10.93 0.69
CA ARG A 187 -28.36 -11.13 2.09
C ARG A 187 -27.17 -11.14 3.05
N ALA A 188 -26.07 -11.82 2.70
CA ALA A 188 -24.84 -11.83 3.50
C ALA A 188 -24.21 -10.42 3.59
N GLU A 189 -24.17 -9.68 2.48
CA GLU A 189 -23.71 -8.29 2.44
C GLU A 189 -24.58 -7.37 3.30
N ALA A 190 -25.91 -7.51 3.23
CA ALA A 190 -26.81 -6.73 4.06
C ALA A 190 -26.59 -6.99 5.57
N VAL A 191 -26.37 -8.24 5.98
CA VAL A 191 -26.05 -8.55 7.39
C VAL A 191 -24.68 -8.04 7.80
N MET A 192 -23.68 -8.12 6.92
CA MET A 192 -22.35 -7.53 7.15
C MET A 192 -22.43 -6.02 7.39
N LEU A 193 -23.22 -5.31 6.58
CA LEU A 193 -23.42 -3.86 6.72
C LEU A 193 -24.17 -3.51 8.01
N LEU A 194 -25.18 -4.30 8.40
CA LEU A 194 -25.88 -4.14 9.68
C LEU A 194 -24.94 -4.35 10.88
N LYS A 195 -24.01 -5.30 10.78
CA LYS A 195 -22.97 -5.52 11.80
C LYS A 195 -22.01 -4.33 11.91
N GLN A 196 -21.65 -3.71 10.77
CA GLN A 196 -20.77 -2.53 10.77
C GLN A 196 -21.41 -1.28 11.38
N LEU A 197 -22.74 -1.20 11.42
CA LEU A 197 -23.50 -0.12 12.04
C LEU A 197 -23.76 -0.32 13.55
N ASP A 198 -23.10 -1.29 14.20
CA ASP A 198 -23.31 -1.66 15.61
C ASP A 198 -24.78 -1.97 15.98
N PHE A 199 -25.61 -2.37 14.99
CA PHE A 199 -26.99 -2.77 15.27
C PHE A 199 -26.99 -4.10 16.05
N PRO A 200 -27.79 -4.25 17.12
CA PRO A 200 -27.78 -5.44 17.96
C PRO A 200 -28.23 -6.66 17.15
N VAL A 201 -27.22 -7.43 16.75
CA VAL A 201 -27.36 -8.66 15.96
C VAL A 201 -28.25 -9.69 16.66
N ASN A 202 -28.41 -9.61 17.98
CA ASN A 202 -29.26 -10.50 18.77
C ASN A 202 -30.74 -10.44 18.38
N ASN A 203 -31.28 -9.25 18.08
CA ASN A 203 -32.68 -9.12 17.66
C ASN A 203 -32.89 -9.65 16.23
N LEU A 204 -31.92 -9.43 15.33
CA LEU A 204 -31.93 -10.05 13.99
C LEU A 204 -31.75 -11.57 14.04
N LYS A 205 -30.92 -12.06 14.96
CA LYS A 205 -30.69 -13.48 15.19
C LYS A 205 -31.99 -14.16 15.59
N GLU A 206 -32.72 -13.59 16.55
CA GLU A 206 -34.02 -14.09 17.02
C GLU A 206 -35.09 -14.02 15.94
N GLN A 207 -35.20 -12.91 15.19
CA GLN A 207 -36.19 -12.77 14.11
C GLN A 207 -35.92 -13.69 12.90
N LEU A 208 -34.66 -13.91 12.52
CA LEU A 208 -34.31 -14.91 11.50
C LEU A 208 -34.60 -16.33 12.01
N PHE A 209 -34.38 -16.59 13.30
CA PHE A 209 -34.66 -17.89 13.90
C PHE A 209 -36.16 -18.17 13.93
N GLU A 210 -36.98 -17.19 14.34
CA GLU A 210 -38.44 -17.28 14.35
C GLU A 210 -39.00 -17.51 12.94
N LYS A 211 -38.43 -16.87 11.91
CA LYS A 211 -38.80 -17.15 10.51
C LYS A 211 -38.39 -18.54 10.04
N LEU A 212 -37.24 -19.06 10.46
CA LEU A 212 -36.83 -20.45 10.17
C LEU A 212 -37.77 -21.45 10.87
N GLU A 213 -38.24 -21.12 12.08
CA GLU A 213 -39.24 -21.92 12.79
C GLU A 213 -40.62 -21.86 12.11
N GLN A 214 -41.05 -20.70 11.62
CA GLN A 214 -42.28 -20.57 10.84
C GLN A 214 -42.20 -21.35 9.53
N PHE A 215 -41.09 -21.27 8.80
CA PHE A 215 -40.87 -22.05 7.58
C PHE A 215 -40.94 -23.57 7.85
N LEU A 216 -40.43 -24.02 9.00
CA LEU A 216 -40.58 -25.42 9.44
C LEU A 216 -42.03 -25.82 9.75
N VAL A 217 -42.80 -24.92 10.35
CA VAL A 217 -44.23 -25.15 10.64
C VAL A 217 -45.03 -25.22 9.35
N ASP A 218 -44.74 -24.36 8.38
CA ASP A 218 -45.40 -24.34 7.06
C ASP A 218 -45.06 -25.59 6.24
N LEU A 219 -43.79 -26.02 6.24
CA LEU A 219 -43.36 -27.30 5.65
C LEU A 219 -44.15 -28.50 6.20
N HIS A 220 -44.44 -28.46 7.50
CA HIS A 220 -45.17 -29.51 8.20
C HIS A 220 -46.67 -29.47 7.91
N LEU A 221 -47.24 -28.28 7.70
CA LEU A 221 -48.61 -28.07 7.24
C LEU A 221 -48.78 -28.59 5.81
N GLU A 222 -47.89 -28.25 4.89
CA GLU A 222 -47.89 -28.80 3.53
C GLU A 222 -47.78 -30.33 3.53
N TYR A 223 -46.87 -30.90 4.34
CA TYR A 223 -46.76 -32.37 4.47
C TYR A 223 -48.06 -33.02 4.99
N LYS A 224 -48.75 -32.36 5.94
CA LYS A 224 -50.04 -32.84 6.46
C LYS A 224 -51.17 -32.68 5.44
N GLU A 225 -51.25 -31.57 4.73
CA GLU A 225 -52.27 -31.31 3.70
C GLU A 225 -52.15 -32.28 2.51
N ILE A 226 -50.91 -32.55 2.06
CA ILE A 226 -50.63 -33.60 1.06
C ILE A 226 -51.10 -34.97 1.56
N ARG A 227 -51.00 -35.24 2.87
CA ARG A 227 -51.47 -36.48 3.52
C ARG A 227 -52.99 -36.64 3.48
N TYR A 228 -53.74 -35.54 3.65
CA TYR A 228 -55.21 -35.56 3.61
C TYR A 228 -55.73 -35.70 2.17
N ALA A 229 -55.07 -35.05 1.20
CA ALA A 229 -55.40 -35.18 -0.22
C ALA A 229 -55.12 -36.60 -0.76
N SER A 230 -54.03 -37.24 -0.32
CA SER A 230 -53.69 -38.62 -0.75
C SER A 230 -54.55 -39.70 -0.10
N SER A 231 -55.31 -39.39 0.96
CA SER A 231 -56.16 -40.36 1.66
C SER A 231 -57.56 -40.52 1.01
N GLY A 232 -57.88 -39.71 -0.02
CA GLY A 232 -59.20 -39.68 -0.67
C GLY A 232 -59.29 -40.40 -2.04
N LEU A 233 -58.19 -40.78 -2.67
CA LEU A 233 -58.19 -41.46 -3.97
C LEU A 233 -57.18 -42.61 -3.93
N GLY A 234 -57.69 -43.85 -3.97
CA GLY A 234 -56.88 -45.05 -4.09
C GLY A 234 -56.12 -45.06 -5.41
N GLY A 235 -54.85 -44.68 -5.36
CA GLY A 235 -53.94 -44.69 -6.50
C GLY A 235 -52.53 -44.40 -6.04
N ILE A 236 -51.59 -45.25 -6.50
CA ILE A 236 -50.16 -45.25 -6.17
C ILE A 236 -49.55 -43.84 -6.32
N PRO A 237 -48.95 -43.21 -5.28
CA PRO A 237 -48.21 -41.97 -5.43
C PRO A 237 -46.71 -42.25 -5.36
N VAL A 238 -46.09 -42.56 -6.49
CA VAL A 238 -44.63 -42.64 -6.59
C VAL A 238 -44.24 -41.82 -7.82
N SER A 239 -44.01 -40.50 -7.65
CA SER A 239 -42.97 -39.73 -8.37
C SER A 239 -43.15 -38.21 -8.19
N ALA A 240 -44.36 -37.65 -8.29
CA ALA A 240 -44.53 -36.18 -8.27
C ALA A 240 -44.45 -35.55 -6.87
N SER A 241 -45.02 -36.20 -5.85
CA SER A 241 -45.16 -35.66 -4.48
C SER A 241 -43.88 -35.73 -3.64
N SER A 242 -42.99 -36.68 -3.92
CA SER A 242 -41.66 -36.73 -3.29
C SER A 242 -40.77 -35.59 -3.76
N SER A 243 -40.94 -35.13 -5.00
CA SER A 243 -40.08 -34.07 -5.58
C SER A 243 -40.30 -32.70 -4.93
N SER A 244 -41.56 -32.34 -4.60
CA SER A 244 -41.90 -31.07 -3.95
C SER A 244 -41.41 -31.04 -2.49
N HIS A 245 -41.64 -32.11 -1.74
CA HIS A 245 -41.13 -32.23 -0.37
C HIS A 245 -39.58 -32.29 -0.32
N GLU A 246 -38.94 -32.94 -1.29
CA GLU A 246 -37.48 -32.94 -1.42
C GLU A 246 -36.92 -31.55 -1.80
N ALA A 247 -37.65 -30.77 -2.60
CA ALA A 247 -37.32 -29.39 -2.91
C ALA A 247 -37.39 -28.50 -1.66
N SER A 248 -38.47 -28.58 -0.87
CA SER A 248 -38.61 -27.76 0.33
C SER A 248 -37.61 -28.15 1.45
N ILE A 249 -37.22 -29.42 1.57
CA ILE A 249 -36.11 -29.85 2.45
C ILE A 249 -34.77 -29.26 1.99
N ARG A 250 -34.54 -29.19 0.68
CA ARG A 250 -33.31 -28.64 0.10
C ARG A 250 -33.23 -27.13 0.34
N GLU A 251 -34.34 -26.41 0.17
CA GLU A 251 -34.45 -24.99 0.49
C GLU A 251 -34.20 -24.72 1.99
N PHE A 252 -34.78 -25.53 2.88
CA PHE A 252 -34.49 -25.44 4.31
C PHE A 252 -33.00 -25.69 4.63
N ALA A 253 -32.37 -26.70 4.02
CA ALA A 253 -30.96 -27.00 4.21
C ALA A 253 -30.04 -25.88 3.71
N GLU A 254 -30.42 -25.21 2.63
CA GLU A 254 -29.71 -24.04 2.10
C GLU A 254 -29.90 -22.81 3.01
N ALA A 255 -31.10 -22.58 3.54
CA ALA A 255 -31.38 -21.53 4.52
C ALA A 255 -30.58 -21.72 5.82
N VAL A 256 -30.48 -22.96 6.30
CA VAL A 256 -29.65 -23.35 7.45
C VAL A 256 -28.16 -23.13 7.17
N ARG A 257 -27.65 -23.50 5.98
CA ARG A 257 -26.26 -23.21 5.59
C ARG A 257 -25.97 -21.72 5.53
N ALA A 258 -26.87 -20.93 4.93
CA ALA A 258 -26.72 -19.48 4.85
C ALA A 258 -26.69 -18.85 6.26
N TYR A 259 -27.59 -19.28 7.15
CA TYR A 259 -27.61 -18.80 8.54
C TYR A 259 -26.31 -19.15 9.29
N ARG A 260 -25.74 -20.34 9.06
CA ARG A 260 -24.47 -20.77 9.67
C ARG A 260 -23.29 -19.91 9.21
N VAL A 261 -23.25 -19.49 7.94
CA VAL A 261 -22.21 -18.60 7.41
C VAL A 261 -22.31 -17.20 8.03
N ILE A 262 -23.54 -16.75 8.31
CA ILE A 262 -23.82 -15.41 8.82
C ILE A 262 -23.61 -15.33 10.35
N PHE A 263 -23.93 -16.41 11.10
CA PHE A 263 -23.86 -16.45 12.57
C PHE A 263 -23.13 -17.70 13.08
N PRO A 264 -21.79 -17.68 13.19
CA PRO A 264 -21.02 -18.83 13.67
C PRO A 264 -21.29 -19.18 15.15
N ASP A 265 -21.69 -18.22 15.98
CA ASP A 265 -21.91 -18.43 17.42
C ASP A 265 -23.25 -19.12 17.76
N SER A 266 -24.09 -19.41 16.77
CA SER A 266 -25.46 -19.92 16.94
C SER A 266 -25.62 -21.42 16.60
N GLU A 267 -24.51 -22.13 16.38
CA GLU A 267 -24.52 -23.53 15.90
C GLU A 267 -25.35 -24.48 16.78
N GLN A 268 -25.37 -24.29 18.10
CA GLN A 268 -26.10 -25.17 19.01
C GLN A 268 -27.63 -25.09 18.87
N GLN A 269 -28.16 -23.91 18.50
CA GLN A 269 -29.60 -23.74 18.28
C GLN A 269 -29.98 -24.32 16.91
N LEU A 270 -29.15 -24.09 15.89
CA LEU A 270 -29.32 -24.63 14.54
C LEU A 270 -29.26 -26.16 14.52
N PHE A 271 -28.31 -26.74 15.26
CA PHE A 271 -28.16 -28.20 15.39
C PHE A 271 -29.36 -28.84 16.09
N ARG A 272 -29.96 -28.15 17.07
CA ARG A 272 -31.20 -28.61 17.73
C ARG A 272 -32.36 -28.66 16.75
N LEU A 273 -32.58 -27.61 15.95
CA LEU A 273 -33.64 -27.59 14.93
C LEU A 273 -33.42 -28.66 13.85
N ALA A 274 -32.19 -28.80 13.33
CA ALA A 274 -31.87 -29.83 12.35
C ALA A 274 -32.12 -31.25 12.90
N LYS A 275 -31.78 -31.48 14.18
CA LYS A 275 -32.07 -32.74 14.87
C LYS A 275 -33.57 -32.95 15.07
N GLU A 276 -34.33 -31.91 15.38
CA GLU A 276 -35.79 -31.99 15.53
C GLU A 276 -36.50 -32.30 14.22
N LEU A 277 -36.07 -31.67 13.12
CA LEU A 277 -36.55 -31.98 11.77
C LEU A 277 -36.23 -33.43 11.38
N ALA A 278 -34.99 -33.87 11.57
CA ALA A 278 -34.56 -35.22 11.23
C ALA A 278 -35.30 -36.29 12.05
N THR A 279 -35.47 -36.07 13.36
CA THR A 279 -36.20 -37.01 14.22
C THR A 279 -37.69 -37.05 13.91
N LYS A 280 -38.32 -35.91 13.61
CA LYS A 280 -39.74 -35.85 13.23
C LYS A 280 -40.00 -36.43 11.85
N HIS A 281 -39.15 -36.19 10.84
CA HIS A 281 -39.24 -36.89 9.55
C HIS A 281 -39.02 -38.39 9.71
N PHE A 282 -38.03 -38.80 10.50
CA PHE A 282 -37.78 -40.21 10.75
C PHE A 282 -38.99 -40.87 11.42
N GLU A 283 -39.62 -40.23 12.41
CA GLU A 283 -40.83 -40.74 13.06
C GLU A 283 -42.04 -40.73 12.10
N ALA A 284 -42.18 -39.72 11.24
CA ALA A 284 -43.23 -39.68 10.21
C ALA A 284 -43.07 -40.81 9.17
N THR A 285 -41.85 -41.05 8.70
CA THR A 285 -41.51 -42.16 7.78
C THR A 285 -41.68 -43.52 8.47
N LYS A 286 -41.29 -43.64 9.73
CA LYS A 286 -41.50 -44.86 10.52
C LYS A 286 -42.99 -45.14 10.72
N GLN A 287 -43.81 -44.12 10.97
CA GLN A 287 -45.26 -44.26 11.01
C GLN A 287 -45.86 -44.61 9.64
N HIS A 288 -45.31 -44.10 8.54
CA HIS A 288 -45.68 -44.48 7.18
C HIS A 288 -45.40 -45.97 6.93
N ILE A 289 -44.19 -46.44 7.25
CA ILE A 289 -43.81 -47.85 7.13
C ILE A 289 -44.70 -48.72 8.03
N LYS A 290 -44.97 -48.30 9.27
CA LYS A 290 -45.81 -49.07 10.21
C LYS A 290 -47.28 -49.17 9.75
N LYS A 291 -47.80 -48.17 9.03
CA LYS A 291 -49.14 -48.20 8.43
C LYS A 291 -49.20 -49.05 7.15
N GLN A 292 -48.21 -48.93 6.26
CA GLN A 292 -48.08 -49.78 5.07
C GLN A 292 -47.81 -51.26 5.41
N VAL A 293 -47.13 -51.53 6.53
CA VAL A 293 -46.80 -52.89 6.99
C VAL A 293 -47.86 -53.42 7.96
N SER A 294 -49.00 -52.73 8.14
CA SER A 294 -50.12 -53.31 8.88
C SER A 294 -50.55 -54.61 8.19
N SER A 295 -50.61 -55.71 8.97
CA SER A 295 -50.66 -57.08 8.44
C SER A 295 -51.80 -57.34 7.43
N THR A 296 -52.81 -56.47 7.39
CA THR A 296 -53.94 -56.51 6.46
C THR A 296 -53.54 -56.31 5.00
N ASP A 297 -52.57 -55.43 4.69
CA ASP A 297 -52.15 -55.15 3.30
C ASP A 297 -51.18 -56.22 2.76
N LEU A 298 -50.30 -56.75 3.62
CA LEU A 298 -49.43 -57.88 3.29
C LEU A 298 -50.24 -59.18 3.12
N VAL A 299 -51.27 -59.41 3.95
CA VAL A 299 -52.18 -60.56 3.79
C VAL A 299 -53.05 -60.39 2.54
N ALA A 300 -53.45 -59.17 2.17
CA ALA A 300 -54.18 -58.91 0.93
C ALA A 300 -53.30 -59.12 -0.33
N MET A 301 -52.00 -58.79 -0.28
CA MET A 301 -51.04 -59.08 -1.36
C MET A 301 -50.62 -60.54 -1.46
N LEU A 302 -50.66 -61.31 -0.36
CA LEU A 302 -50.35 -62.75 -0.35
C LEU A 302 -51.56 -63.64 -0.70
N ARG A 303 -52.79 -63.13 -0.57
CA ARG A 303 -54.03 -63.86 -0.89
C ARG A 303 -54.11 -64.38 -2.34
N PRO A 304 -53.61 -63.68 -3.38
CA PRO A 304 -53.62 -64.18 -4.76
C PRO A 304 -52.63 -65.33 -5.04
N LEU A 305 -51.65 -65.58 -4.16
CA LEU A 305 -50.65 -66.65 -4.32
C LEU A 305 -51.08 -67.99 -3.68
N SER A 306 -52.19 -68.00 -2.93
CA SER A 306 -52.68 -69.19 -2.24
C SER A 306 -53.40 -70.27 -3.08
N PRO A 307 -53.87 -70.09 -4.34
CA PRO A 307 -54.55 -71.18 -5.05
C PRO A 307 -53.60 -72.20 -5.70
N PHE A 308 -52.28 -71.97 -5.75
CA PHE A 308 -51.38 -72.80 -6.58
C PHE A 308 -50.84 -74.09 -5.92
N PHE A 309 -51.22 -74.41 -4.68
CA PHE A 309 -50.66 -75.56 -3.94
C PHE A 309 -51.69 -76.56 -3.40
N ARG A 310 -52.91 -76.60 -3.95
CA ARG A 310 -53.95 -77.49 -3.40
C ARG A 310 -54.80 -78.27 -4.39
N ASP A 311 -54.20 -78.72 -5.50
CA ASP A 311 -54.77 -79.82 -6.31
C ASP A 311 -53.66 -80.62 -7.04
N SER A 312 -53.05 -81.56 -6.31
CA SER A 312 -52.34 -82.75 -6.82
C SER A 312 -52.33 -83.72 -5.63
N GLU A 313 -53.00 -84.86 -5.57
CA GLU A 313 -53.59 -85.80 -6.54
C GLU A 313 -54.80 -86.47 -5.83
N PRO A 314 -55.63 -87.29 -6.50
CA PRO A 314 -56.25 -88.43 -5.81
C PRO A 314 -55.25 -89.53 -5.46
#